data_AF-A0AA96VD80-F1
#
_entry.id   AF-A0AA96VD80-F1
#
_cell.length_a   1.000
_cell.length_b   1.000
_cell.length_c   1.000
_cell.angle_alpha   90.00
_cell.angle_beta   90.00
_cell.angle_gamma   90.00
#
_symmetry.space_group_name_H-M   'P 1'
#
loop_
_entity.id
_entity.type
_entity.pdbx_description
1 polymer ?
#
loop_
_entity_poly.entity_id
_entity_poly.type
_entity_poly.pdbx_seq_one_letter_code
_entity_poly.pdbx_strand_id
1 'polypeptide(L)'
;MSANYCPNCGNKIDESNAVICTNCGMPLKKTPYGNPPEPPKSDEPSAEKPPAVDAELVSEPKHSNDSNTNAGGSSSSSSSSASSSVPPKKSEKISFLSVILSFFWPGLGQLYNGQFWKGIAIYILTPIGLMFLIVPGIAIWIYGMYDAYTQSEKMNKGEIPYTEAKLWEILVFVLFPFIIAAIFIVLMSLFMVPFITGM
;
A
#
# COMPACT_ATOMS: atom_id res chain seq x y z
N MET A 1 -21.21 25.44 -31.00
CA MET A 1 -21.86 24.24 -30.40
C MET A 1 -20.89 23.08 -30.52
N SER A 2 -20.09 22.82 -29.49
CA SER A 2 -19.12 21.72 -29.50
C SER A 2 -19.87 20.42 -29.25
N ALA A 3 -19.96 19.55 -30.25
CA ALA A 3 -20.52 18.22 -30.07
C ALA A 3 -19.55 17.39 -29.21
N ASN A 4 -19.99 16.99 -28.02
CA ASN A 4 -19.23 16.10 -27.16
C ASN A 4 -19.44 14.66 -27.66
N TYR A 5 -18.41 14.04 -28.21
CA TYR A 5 -18.43 12.64 -28.63
C TYR A 5 -17.74 11.76 -27.59
N CYS A 6 -18.24 10.54 -27.42
CA CYS A 6 -17.66 9.53 -26.56
C CYS A 6 -16.31 9.04 -27.12
N PRO A 7 -15.20 9.05 -26.34
CA PRO A 7 -13.88 8.67 -26.85
C PRO A 7 -13.71 7.16 -27.09
N ASN A 8 -14.60 6.31 -26.56
CA ASN A 8 -14.54 4.87 -26.77
C ASN A 8 -15.34 4.41 -28.00
N CYS A 9 -16.57 4.88 -28.16
CA CYS A 9 -17.45 4.42 -29.25
C CYS A 9 -17.75 5.47 -30.32
N GLY A 10 -17.34 6.73 -30.13
CA GLY A 10 -17.52 7.79 -31.13
C GLY A 10 -18.95 8.34 -31.25
N ASN A 11 -19.91 7.89 -30.44
CA ASN A 11 -21.28 8.44 -30.46
C ASN A 11 -21.39 9.76 -29.71
N LYS A 12 -22.34 10.62 -30.13
CA LYS A 12 -22.64 11.87 -29.44
C LYS A 12 -23.17 11.59 -28.04
N ILE A 13 -22.78 12.45 -27.11
CA ILE A 13 -23.26 12.43 -25.73
C ILE A 13 -24.43 13.42 -25.67
N ASP A 14 -25.62 12.90 -25.40
CA ASP A 14 -26.87 13.68 -25.44
C ASP A 14 -26.95 14.74 -24.32
N GLU A 15 -26.17 14.57 -23.24
CA GLU A 15 -26.09 15.49 -22.11
C GLU A 15 -24.65 15.89 -21.77
N SER A 16 -24.38 17.19 -21.60
CA SER A 16 -23.05 17.70 -21.24
C SER A 16 -22.54 17.25 -19.85
N ASN A 17 -23.40 16.64 -19.02
CA ASN A 17 -23.06 16.14 -17.68
C ASN A 17 -23.33 14.63 -17.53
N ALA A 18 -23.44 13.88 -18.64
CA ALA A 18 -23.60 12.44 -18.57
C ALA A 18 -22.42 11.80 -17.81
N VAL A 19 -22.73 11.01 -16.78
CA VAL A 19 -21.71 10.31 -15.98
C VAL A 19 -21.25 9.03 -16.68
N ILE A 20 -22.15 8.39 -17.45
CA ILE A 20 -21.92 7.13 -18.17
C ILE A 20 -22.48 7.28 -19.60
N CYS A 21 -21.75 6.78 -20.59
CA CYS A 21 -22.20 6.73 -21.98
C CYS A 21 -23.33 5.68 -22.15
N THR A 22 -24.47 6.11 -22.66
CA THR A 22 -25.65 5.24 -22.91
C THR A 22 -25.43 4.20 -24.00
N ASN A 23 -24.43 4.37 -24.86
CA ASN A 23 -24.15 3.45 -25.96
C ASN A 23 -23.12 2.37 -25.62
N CYS A 24 -22.02 2.72 -24.96
CA CYS A 24 -20.93 1.77 -24.66
C CYS A 24 -20.69 1.51 -23.18
N GLY A 25 -21.37 2.22 -22.28
CA GLY A 25 -21.24 2.06 -20.84
C GLY A 25 -19.97 2.65 -20.21
N MET A 26 -19.13 3.36 -20.96
CA MET A 26 -17.93 3.98 -20.39
C MET A 26 -18.29 5.19 -19.50
N PRO A 27 -17.62 5.40 -18.36
CA PRO A 27 -17.80 6.62 -17.56
C PRO A 27 -17.18 7.83 -18.27
N LEU A 28 -17.92 8.94 -18.35
CA LEU A 28 -17.54 10.17 -19.07
C LEU A 28 -17.09 11.29 -18.13
N LYS A 29 -17.56 11.31 -16.87
CA LYS A 29 -17.17 12.31 -15.89
C LYS A 29 -15.95 11.84 -15.09
N LYS A 30 -14.83 12.57 -15.20
CA LYS A 30 -13.82 12.60 -14.14
C LYS A 30 -14.42 13.46 -13.02
N THR A 31 -14.94 12.84 -11.95
CA THR A 31 -15.28 13.60 -10.75
C THR A 31 -13.98 14.20 -10.19
N PRO A 32 -13.91 15.51 -9.89
CA PRO A 32 -12.87 16.00 -9.01
C PRO A 32 -13.30 15.59 -7.60
N TYR A 33 -12.94 14.35 -7.20
CA TYR A 33 -13.32 13.71 -5.93
C TYR A 33 -14.76 14.00 -5.48
N GLY A 34 -15.71 13.28 -6.08
CA GLY A 34 -17.04 13.16 -5.49
C GLY A 34 -16.90 12.47 -4.13
N ASN A 35 -17.55 13.04 -3.11
CA ASN A 35 -17.49 12.57 -1.72
C ASN A 35 -17.51 11.03 -1.64
N PRO A 36 -16.66 10.42 -0.79
CA PRO A 36 -16.74 9.00 -0.47
C PRO A 36 -18.17 8.64 -0.06
N PRO A 37 -18.68 7.44 -0.40
CA PRO A 37 -19.92 6.97 0.21
C PRO A 37 -19.77 7.07 1.72
N GLU A 38 -20.67 7.82 2.35
CA GLU A 38 -20.73 7.94 3.80
C GLU A 38 -20.78 6.52 4.37
N PRO A 39 -19.88 6.15 5.30
CA PRO A 39 -19.82 4.79 5.80
C PRO A 39 -21.17 4.42 6.40
N PRO A 40 -21.68 3.21 6.16
CA PRO A 40 -22.88 2.75 6.84
C PRO A 40 -22.61 2.84 8.35
N LYS A 41 -23.42 3.63 9.06
CA LYS A 41 -23.50 3.61 10.53
C LYS A 41 -23.71 2.16 10.92
N SER A 42 -22.64 1.52 11.36
CA SER A 42 -22.66 0.16 11.88
C SER A 42 -22.36 0.29 13.37
N ASP A 43 -23.32 -0.20 14.12
CA ASP A 43 -23.39 -0.13 15.57
C ASP A 43 -22.11 -0.66 16.21
N GLU A 44 -21.60 0.11 17.17
CA GLU A 44 -20.46 -0.18 18.01
C GLU A 44 -20.65 -1.55 18.71
N PRO A 45 -19.88 -2.60 18.37
CA PRO A 45 -19.86 -3.80 19.18
C PRO A 45 -18.92 -3.53 20.35
N SER A 46 -19.54 -3.44 21.52
CA SER A 46 -18.89 -3.37 22.83
C SER A 46 -17.69 -4.32 22.91
N ALA A 47 -16.61 -3.79 23.49
CA ALA A 47 -15.40 -4.52 23.82
C ALA A 47 -15.72 -5.83 24.56
N GLU A 48 -15.45 -6.96 23.90
CA GLU A 48 -15.30 -8.23 24.60
C GLU A 48 -13.83 -8.67 24.52
N LYS A 49 -13.24 -8.70 25.72
CA LYS A 49 -11.88 -9.10 26.04
C LYS A 49 -11.57 -10.49 25.43
N PRO A 50 -10.46 -10.71 24.72
CA PRO A 50 -10.15 -12.03 24.21
C PRO A 50 -9.86 -13.00 25.37
N PRO A 51 -10.53 -14.16 25.43
CA PRO A 51 -10.13 -15.25 26.30
C PRO A 51 -8.87 -15.91 25.73
N ALA A 52 -7.93 -16.22 26.61
CA ALA A 52 -6.78 -17.06 26.32
C ALA A 52 -7.25 -18.50 26.07
N VAL A 53 -6.83 -19.10 24.95
CA VAL A 53 -6.85 -20.56 24.74
C VAL A 53 -5.70 -20.97 23.81
N ASP A 54 -4.65 -21.42 24.48
CA ASP A 54 -3.84 -22.64 24.29
C ASP A 54 -3.71 -23.29 22.92
N ALA A 55 -2.45 -23.59 22.63
CA ALA A 55 -1.97 -24.40 21.54
C ALA A 55 -2.47 -25.84 21.63
N GLU A 56 -3.08 -26.34 20.55
CA GLU A 56 -3.16 -27.78 20.33
C GLU A 56 -2.91 -28.14 18.86
N LEU A 57 -2.04 -29.13 18.73
CA LEU A 57 -1.58 -29.87 17.57
C LEU A 57 -2.74 -30.29 16.64
N VAL A 58 -2.60 -30.06 15.33
CA VAL A 58 -3.42 -30.78 14.34
C VAL A 58 -2.53 -31.38 13.26
N SER A 59 -2.64 -32.69 13.18
CA SER A 59 -2.05 -33.66 12.26
C SER A 59 -2.59 -33.60 10.84
N GLU A 60 -1.79 -34.12 9.90
CA GLU A 60 -2.08 -34.45 8.49
C GLU A 60 -3.46 -35.08 8.21
N PRO A 61 -3.94 -34.95 6.95
CA PRO A 61 -4.10 -36.17 6.16
C PRO A 61 -3.62 -36.09 4.70
N LYS A 62 -3.09 -37.22 4.22
CA LYS A 62 -2.91 -37.61 2.81
C LYS A 62 -4.25 -37.84 2.11
N HIS A 63 -4.39 -37.50 0.82
CA HIS A 63 -4.71 -38.49 -0.24
C HIS A 63 -4.56 -37.94 -1.69
N SER A 64 -3.90 -38.74 -2.53
CA SER A 64 -4.03 -39.02 -4.00
C SER A 64 -4.34 -37.88 -4.98
N ASN A 65 -3.44 -37.59 -5.93
CA ASN A 65 -3.26 -38.25 -7.24
C ASN A 65 -4.47 -38.12 -8.18
N ASP A 66 -4.30 -37.36 -9.25
CA ASP A 66 -4.46 -37.90 -10.61
C ASP A 66 -3.60 -37.12 -11.61
N SER A 67 -2.79 -37.89 -12.34
CA SER A 67 -2.00 -37.45 -13.49
C SER A 67 -2.89 -37.31 -14.71
N ASN A 68 -2.74 -36.24 -15.48
CA ASN A 68 -2.79 -36.41 -16.93
C ASN A 68 -1.97 -35.37 -17.69
N THR A 69 -1.13 -35.91 -18.56
CA THR A 69 -0.24 -35.27 -19.53
C THR A 69 -1.02 -34.78 -20.75
N ASN A 70 -0.66 -33.64 -21.33
CA ASN A 70 -0.13 -33.54 -22.70
C ASN A 70 0.07 -32.11 -23.18
N ALA A 71 1.03 -31.97 -24.09
CA ALA A 71 1.65 -30.75 -24.57
C ALA A 71 0.90 -30.06 -25.71
N GLY A 72 1.20 -28.77 -25.87
CA GLY A 72 1.32 -28.11 -27.17
C GLY A 72 0.16 -27.25 -27.63
N GLY A 73 0.49 -26.06 -28.15
CA GLY A 73 -0.32 -25.41 -29.19
C GLY A 73 -1.02 -24.11 -28.78
N SER A 74 -0.37 -23.01 -29.13
CA SER A 74 -0.89 -21.65 -29.13
C SER A 74 -2.03 -21.42 -30.14
N SER A 75 -2.89 -20.47 -29.76
CA SER A 75 -3.56 -19.44 -30.59
C SER A 75 -5.00 -19.63 -31.07
N SER A 76 -5.72 -18.52 -30.90
CA SER A 76 -6.91 -17.99 -31.60
C SER A 76 -8.32 -18.38 -31.12
N SER A 77 -8.93 -17.38 -30.47
CA SER A 77 -10.31 -16.87 -30.60
C SER A 77 -11.45 -17.86 -30.86
N SER A 78 -12.44 -17.92 -29.95
CA SER A 78 -13.72 -17.20 -30.07
C SER A 78 -14.80 -17.76 -29.12
N SER A 79 -15.46 -16.84 -28.42
CA SER A 79 -16.85 -16.86 -27.91
C SER A 79 -17.45 -18.17 -27.37
N SER A 80 -17.70 -18.21 -26.05
CA SER A 80 -19.05 -18.52 -25.52
C SER A 80 -19.18 -18.05 -24.06
N SER A 81 -20.03 -17.05 -23.86
CA SER A 81 -20.98 -16.88 -22.75
C SER A 81 -20.90 -17.87 -21.58
N ALA A 82 -20.41 -17.40 -20.43
CA ALA A 82 -20.92 -17.77 -19.12
C ALA A 82 -20.52 -16.72 -18.08
N SER A 83 -21.52 -16.30 -17.31
CA SER A 83 -21.45 -15.45 -16.13
C SER A 83 -20.25 -15.75 -15.23
N SER A 84 -19.36 -14.76 -15.06
CA SER A 84 -18.53 -14.60 -13.87
C SER A 84 -17.99 -13.18 -13.83
N SER A 85 -18.34 -12.47 -12.76
CA SER A 85 -17.83 -11.17 -12.38
C SER A 85 -16.30 -11.23 -12.20
N VAL A 86 -15.57 -10.96 -13.28
CA VAL A 86 -14.12 -10.75 -13.21
C VAL A 86 -13.91 -9.29 -12.78
N PRO A 87 -13.43 -9.01 -11.55
CA PRO A 87 -13.09 -7.64 -11.17
C PRO A 87 -11.97 -7.15 -12.10
N PRO A 88 -11.99 -5.86 -12.50
CA PRO A 88 -10.93 -5.31 -13.32
C PRO A 88 -9.61 -5.47 -12.56
N LYS A 89 -8.59 -6.03 -13.21
CA LYS A 89 -7.22 -6.15 -12.71
C LYS A 89 -6.68 -4.74 -12.41
N LYS A 90 -6.96 -4.25 -11.20
CA LYS A 90 -6.74 -2.89 -10.73
C LYS A 90 -5.34 -2.78 -10.15
N SER A 91 -4.44 -2.16 -10.92
CA SER A 91 -3.20 -1.50 -10.46
C SER A 91 -2.37 -2.22 -9.38
N GLU A 92 -1.91 -3.44 -9.66
CA GLU A 92 -0.91 -4.16 -8.86
C GLU A 92 0.46 -3.43 -8.80
N LYS A 93 0.67 -2.41 -9.65
CA LYS A 93 1.90 -1.59 -9.67
C LYS A 93 2.13 -0.75 -8.41
N ILE A 94 1.07 -0.40 -7.67
CA ILE A 94 1.19 0.54 -6.54
C ILE A 94 1.72 -0.17 -5.28
N SER A 95 1.38 -1.45 -5.09
CA SER A 95 1.83 -2.25 -3.93
C SER A 95 3.33 -2.53 -3.94
N PHE A 96 3.92 -2.83 -5.10
CA PHE A 96 5.38 -3.00 -5.21
C PHE A 96 6.14 -1.70 -4.94
N LEU A 97 5.53 -0.54 -5.24
CA LEU A 97 6.16 0.75 -5.00
C LEU A 97 6.34 1.02 -3.50
N SER A 98 5.37 0.61 -2.66
CA SER A 98 5.45 0.71 -1.19
C SER A 98 6.55 -0.18 -0.59
N VAL A 99 6.75 -1.37 -1.16
CA VAL A 99 7.83 -2.29 -0.76
C VAL A 99 9.20 -1.73 -1.14
N ILE A 100 9.36 -1.25 -2.38
CA ILE A 100 10.59 -0.63 -2.85
C ILE A 100 10.91 0.62 -2.01
N LEU A 101 9.91 1.43 -1.66
CA LEU A 101 10.08 2.58 -0.77
C LEU A 101 10.58 2.18 0.62
N SER A 102 10.06 1.08 1.17
CA SER A 102 10.46 0.58 2.50
C SER A 102 11.84 -0.07 2.51
N PHE A 103 12.27 -0.62 1.37
CA PHE A 103 13.60 -1.19 1.19
C PHE A 103 14.69 -0.11 1.22
N PHE A 104 14.44 1.05 0.63
CA PHE A 104 15.41 2.15 0.67
C PHE A 104 15.35 2.97 1.97
N TRP A 105 14.22 2.93 2.68
CA TRP A 105 14.06 3.67 3.93
C TRP A 105 13.05 2.99 4.89
N PRO A 106 13.48 2.58 6.10
CA PRO A 106 12.59 1.91 7.06
C PRO A 106 11.41 2.81 7.44
N GLY A 107 10.19 2.27 7.37
CA GLY A 107 8.96 3.00 7.72
C GLY A 107 8.29 3.79 6.58
N LEU A 108 8.93 3.94 5.40
CA LEU A 108 8.37 4.74 4.30
C LEU A 108 7.10 4.16 3.67
N GLY A 109 7.00 2.84 3.50
CA GLY A 109 5.80 2.21 2.94
C GLY A 109 4.57 2.36 3.83
N GLN A 110 4.75 2.47 5.13
CA GLN A 110 3.66 2.76 6.06
C GLN A 110 3.17 4.20 5.95
N LEU A 111 4.09 5.16 5.76
CA LEU A 111 3.73 6.55 5.44
C LEU A 111 2.99 6.64 4.10
N TYR A 112 3.41 5.86 3.09
CA TYR A 112 2.72 5.78 1.80
C TYR A 112 1.28 5.25 1.93
N ASN A 113 1.07 4.29 2.84
CA ASN A 113 -0.25 3.76 3.16
C ASN A 113 -1.06 4.68 4.10
N GLY A 114 -0.59 5.91 4.39
CA GLY A 114 -1.26 6.84 5.30
C GLY A 114 -1.20 6.46 6.79
N GLN A 115 -0.39 5.46 7.15
CA GLN A 115 -0.23 4.97 8.52
C GLN A 115 1.01 5.58 9.18
N PHE A 116 0.96 6.90 9.43
CA PHE A 116 2.07 7.69 9.97
C PHE A 116 2.70 7.10 11.24
N TRP A 117 1.88 6.76 12.23
CA TRP A 117 2.35 6.24 13.53
C TRP A 117 3.07 4.89 13.42
N LYS A 118 2.60 3.99 12.55
CA LYS A 118 3.29 2.71 12.30
C LYS A 118 4.62 2.93 11.58
N GLY A 119 4.66 3.88 10.64
CA GLY A 119 5.91 4.26 9.99
C GLY A 119 6.93 4.80 10.97
N ILE A 120 6.54 5.68 11.90
CA ILE A 120 7.40 6.15 12.98
C ILE A 120 7.90 5.00 13.87
N ALA A 121 7.01 4.09 14.26
CA ALA A 121 7.40 2.96 15.11
C ALA A 121 8.48 2.11 14.44
N ILE A 122 8.28 1.71 13.18
CA ILE A 122 9.29 0.95 12.42
C ILE A 122 10.57 1.77 12.21
N TYR A 123 10.45 3.08 11.97
CA TYR A 123 11.59 3.98 11.77
C TYR A 123 12.50 4.09 13.00
N ILE A 124 11.93 4.07 14.21
CA ILE A 124 12.69 4.15 15.47
C ILE A 124 13.19 2.76 15.90
N LEU A 125 12.35 1.73 15.82
CA LEU A 125 12.70 0.39 16.28
C LEU A 125 13.77 -0.28 15.41
N THR A 126 13.76 -0.04 14.10
CA THR A 126 14.75 -0.64 13.18
C THR A 126 16.19 -0.24 13.49
N PRO A 127 16.57 1.06 13.58
CA PRO A 127 17.93 1.46 13.91
C PRO A 127 18.32 1.09 15.35
N ILE A 128 17.40 1.14 16.31
CA ILE A 128 17.66 0.67 17.68
C ILE A 128 17.96 -0.84 17.66
N GLY A 129 17.13 -1.63 16.99
CA GLY A 129 17.34 -3.06 16.82
C GLY A 129 18.69 -3.35 16.18
N LEU A 130 19.01 -2.71 15.05
CA LEU A 130 20.29 -2.87 14.35
C LEU A 130 21.49 -2.44 15.20
N MET A 131 21.35 -1.43 16.07
CA MET A 131 22.42 -0.96 16.95
C MET A 131 22.76 -1.95 18.07
N PHE A 132 21.76 -2.55 18.72
CA PHE A 132 22.00 -3.46 19.84
C PHE A 132 22.21 -4.90 19.39
N LEU A 133 21.44 -5.36 18.39
CA LEU A 133 21.42 -6.76 17.95
C LEU A 133 21.01 -6.83 16.46
N ILE A 134 21.97 -7.16 15.58
CA ILE A 134 21.77 -7.17 14.13
C ILE A 134 20.60 -8.06 13.69
N VAL A 135 20.49 -9.28 14.22
CA VAL A 135 19.46 -10.27 13.83
C VAL A 135 18.03 -9.77 14.10
N PRO A 136 17.66 -9.35 15.33
CA PRO A 136 16.32 -8.79 15.58
C PRO A 136 16.09 -7.45 14.86
N GLY A 137 17.12 -6.64 14.64
CA GLY A 137 17.02 -5.43 13.81
C GLY A 137 16.56 -5.74 12.38
N ILE A 138 17.17 -6.74 11.75
CA ILE A 138 16.75 -7.22 10.42
C ILE A 138 15.33 -7.81 10.46
N ALA A 139 14.98 -8.57 11.50
CA ALA A 139 13.63 -9.14 11.64
C ALA A 139 12.54 -8.05 11.71
N ILE A 140 12.77 -6.97 12.47
CA ILE A 140 11.87 -5.82 12.57
C ILE A 140 11.74 -5.11 11.22
N TRP A 141 12.85 -4.97 10.49
CA TRP A 141 12.84 -4.33 9.18
C TRP A 141 12.03 -5.12 8.15
N ILE A 142 12.24 -6.44 8.08
CA ILE A 142 11.46 -7.34 7.21
C ILE A 142 9.98 -7.34 7.60
N TYR A 143 9.69 -7.40 8.90
CA TYR A 143 8.32 -7.29 9.40
C TYR A 143 7.66 -5.98 8.95
N GLY A 144 8.36 -4.85 9.04
CA GLY A 144 7.85 -3.56 8.59
C GLY A 144 7.52 -3.53 7.09
N MET A 145 8.32 -4.19 6.26
CA MET A 145 8.05 -4.35 4.82
C MET A 145 6.82 -5.22 4.56
N TYR A 146 6.71 -6.35 5.27
CA TYR A 146 5.56 -7.26 5.15
C TYR A 146 4.24 -6.61 5.60
N ASP A 147 4.25 -5.86 6.72
CA ASP A 147 3.06 -5.13 7.18
C ASP A 147 2.65 -4.05 6.17
N ALA A 148 3.61 -3.34 5.56
CA ALA A 148 3.28 -2.32 4.56
C ALA A 148 2.66 -2.93 3.29
N TYR A 149 3.17 -4.08 2.86
CA TYR A 149 2.61 -4.82 1.73
C TYR A 149 1.17 -5.26 2.01
N THR A 150 0.97 -5.98 3.12
CA THR A 150 -0.35 -6.53 3.47
C THR A 150 -1.38 -5.43 3.68
N GLN A 151 -1.01 -4.29 4.27
CA GLN A 151 -1.91 -3.14 4.40
C GLN A 151 -2.32 -2.55 3.06
N SER A 152 -1.38 -2.42 2.10
CA SER A 152 -1.73 -1.94 0.75
C SER A 152 -2.66 -2.91 0.02
N GLU A 153 -2.48 -4.22 0.24
CA GLU A 153 -3.32 -5.26 -0.34
C GLU A 153 -4.75 -5.19 0.21
N LYS A 154 -4.91 -5.01 1.52
CA LYS A 154 -6.22 -4.80 2.16
C LYS A 154 -6.93 -3.55 1.64
N MET A 155 -6.19 -2.46 1.41
CA MET A 155 -6.74 -1.25 0.78
C MET A 155 -7.19 -1.50 -0.66
N ASN A 156 -6.42 -2.27 -1.42
CA ASN A 156 -6.77 -2.63 -2.80
C ASN A 156 -8.00 -3.54 -2.88
N LYS A 157 -8.19 -4.41 -1.88
CA LYS A 157 -9.38 -5.27 -1.71
C LYS A 157 -10.60 -4.52 -1.15
N GLY A 158 -10.43 -3.29 -0.67
CA GLY A 158 -11.49 -2.50 -0.06
C GLY A 158 -11.86 -2.93 1.36
N GLU A 159 -11.00 -3.71 2.03
CA GLU A 159 -11.19 -4.17 3.40
C GLU A 159 -10.96 -3.05 4.42
N ILE A 160 -10.08 -2.09 4.10
CA ILE A 160 -9.77 -0.92 4.93
C ILE A 160 -9.82 0.37 4.09
N PRO A 161 -10.23 1.51 4.68
CA PRO A 161 -10.36 2.77 3.94
C PRO A 161 -9.01 3.27 3.43
N TYR A 162 -9.01 3.82 2.22
CA TYR A 162 -7.83 4.48 1.66
C TYR A 162 -7.55 5.79 2.41
N THR A 163 -6.35 5.90 2.97
CA THR A 163 -5.88 7.13 3.60
C THR A 163 -4.84 7.76 2.69
N GLU A 164 -5.04 9.02 2.32
CA GLU A 164 -4.10 9.71 1.44
C GLU A 164 -2.83 10.08 2.22
N ALA A 165 -1.67 9.62 1.76
CA ALA A 165 -0.41 10.01 2.35
C ALA A 165 -0.17 11.50 2.12
N LYS A 166 -0.05 12.27 3.20
CA LYS A 166 0.25 13.69 3.07
C LYS A 166 1.72 13.85 2.72
N LEU A 167 1.98 14.54 1.61
CA LEU A 167 3.34 14.74 1.11
C LEU A 167 4.26 15.41 2.13
N TRP A 168 3.72 16.30 2.97
CA TRP A 168 4.51 16.95 4.03
C TRP A 168 4.98 15.96 5.10
N GLU A 169 4.22 14.90 5.40
CA GLU A 169 4.63 13.87 6.37
C GLU A 169 5.83 13.10 5.82
N ILE A 170 5.78 12.73 4.54
CA ILE A 170 6.90 12.10 3.83
C ILE A 170 8.11 13.03 3.81
N LEU A 171 7.91 14.32 3.49
CA LEU A 171 8.98 15.30 3.42
C LEU A 171 9.67 15.49 4.78
N VAL A 172 8.90 15.70 5.85
CA VAL A 172 9.44 15.85 7.21
C VAL A 172 10.20 14.59 7.61
N PHE A 173 9.63 13.41 7.37
CA PHE A 173 10.23 12.14 7.74
C PHE A 173 11.56 11.87 7.02
N VAL A 174 11.65 12.21 5.73
CA VAL A 174 12.89 12.07 4.95
C VAL A 174 13.92 13.12 5.33
N LEU A 175 13.53 14.38 5.59
CA LEU A 175 14.47 15.46 5.89
C LEU A 175 14.99 15.45 7.33
N PHE A 176 14.16 15.07 8.30
CA PHE A 176 14.49 14.98 9.73
C PHE A 176 15.84 14.31 10.05
N PRO A 177 16.17 13.11 9.55
CA PRO A 177 17.47 12.46 9.75
C PRO A 177 18.65 13.30 9.25
N PHE A 178 18.53 13.94 8.08
CA PHE A 178 19.59 14.77 7.51
C PHE A 178 19.80 16.04 8.34
N ILE A 179 18.71 16.64 8.83
CA ILE A 179 18.77 17.80 9.72
C ILE A 179 19.47 17.43 11.02
N ILE A 180 19.11 16.30 11.65
CA ILE A 180 19.78 15.81 12.87
C ILE A 180 21.25 15.54 12.61
N ALA A 181 21.60 14.86 11.52
CA ALA A 181 22.98 14.58 11.17
C ALA A 181 23.79 15.86 10.95
N ALA A 182 23.23 16.86 10.25
CA ALA A 182 23.88 18.15 10.04
C ALA A 182 24.10 18.89 11.37
N ILE A 183 23.10 18.93 12.25
CA ILE A 183 23.23 19.52 13.60
C ILE A 183 24.32 18.79 14.38
N PHE A 184 24.32 17.46 14.38
CA PHE A 184 25.32 16.65 15.07
C PHE A 184 26.74 16.93 14.54
N ILE A 185 26.92 17.02 13.23
CA ILE A 185 28.20 17.35 12.60
C ILE A 185 28.68 18.75 13.00
N VAL A 186 27.79 19.75 13.02
CA VAL A 186 28.11 21.12 13.45
C VAL A 186 28.48 21.16 14.93
N LEU A 187 27.75 20.45 15.79
CA LEU A 187 28.07 20.36 17.21
C LEU A 187 29.40 19.64 17.45
N MET A 188 29.65 18.54 16.73
CA MET A 188 30.93 17.81 16.78
C MET A 188 32.09 18.68 16.29
N SER A 189 31.91 19.44 15.21
CA SER A 189 32.96 20.31 14.71
C SER A 189 33.28 21.40 15.73
N LEU A 190 32.28 22.11 16.26
CA LEU A 190 32.45 23.12 17.31
C LEU A 190 33.16 22.56 18.54
N PHE A 191 32.81 21.33 18.96
CA PHE A 191 33.47 20.65 20.07
C PHE A 191 34.93 20.30 19.78
N MET A 192 35.25 19.90 18.54
CA MET A 192 36.61 19.49 18.14
C MET A 192 37.53 20.68 17.79
N VAL A 193 37.00 21.85 17.43
CA VAL A 193 37.80 23.05 17.13
C VAL A 193 38.86 23.38 18.18
N PRO A 194 38.58 23.46 19.51
CA PRO A 194 39.61 23.78 20.51
C PRO A 194 40.75 22.76 20.53
N PHE A 195 40.42 21.47 20.45
CA PHE A 195 41.42 20.39 20.39
C PHE A 195 42.28 20.46 19.13
N ILE A 196 41.71 20.84 17.98
CA ILE A 196 42.44 20.97 16.70
C ILE A 196 43.32 22.22 16.71
N THR A 197 42.83 23.33 17.28
CA THR A 197 43.54 24.62 17.30
C THR A 197 44.55 24.73 18.43
N GLY A 198 44.59 23.77 19.36
CA GLY A 198 45.50 23.77 20.50
C GLY A 198 45.21 24.88 21.52
N MET A 199 43.99 25.43 21.48
CA MET A 199 43.50 26.46 22.41
C MET A 199 42.75 25.84 23.59
#